data_AF-A0A9E1ZVU5-F1
#
_entry.id   AF-A0A9E1ZVU5-F1
#
_cell.length_a   1.000
_cell.length_b   1.000
_cell.length_c   1.000
_cell.angle_alpha   90.00
_cell.angle_beta   90.00
_cell.angle_gamma   90.00
#
_symmetry.space_group_name_H-M   'P 1'
#
loop_
_entity.id
_entity.type
_entity.pdbx_description
1 polymer ?
#
loop_
_entity_poly.entity_id
_entity_poly.type
_entity_poly.pdbx_seq_one_letter_code
_entity_poly.pdbx_strand_id
1 'polypeptide(L)'
;MTRYVVNDSTYEMLVKIADANPNGFLVFRDELSGWFHSLNKENQKEARGLFLTGWSGTEGYATDRIGRGHVRADRLNISLIGTIQPNVLRTIVYDAVSGGVGDDGLVQRFQFAVYPDPVRKFTKVDRHPDFAAMQHFEDLIKMLTNLDPKKIGATIGPDDNAYLYFNEEAQVIFDEWRDLLETRLRDPDSDETPAMLAHLGKYRSLLPKIALVLHLADGQVGAIGKRPTIQAKAWTILLEAHARRIYHTATNRTLQSAVTLANKIKSERLVNGFTRSDILLKEWANLRRGEEVSTALTVLVDLKWLKSVDDNNTGGRPTQRFYINPRLTTKETAAA
;
A
#
# COMPACT_ATOMS: atom_id res chain seq x y z
N MET A 1 -12.13 30.26 3.98
CA MET A 1 -11.39 29.93 5.21
C MET A 1 -10.49 28.75 4.88
N THR A 2 -9.18 28.92 5.04
CA THR A 2 -8.17 27.87 4.84
C THR A 2 -8.40 26.73 5.82
N ARG A 3 -8.29 25.48 5.36
CA ARG A 3 -8.57 24.28 6.15
C ARG A 3 -7.54 23.21 5.81
N TYR A 4 -6.59 23.02 6.71
CA TYR A 4 -5.46 22.11 6.51
C TYR A 4 -5.79 20.64 6.78
N VAL A 5 -6.76 20.34 7.64
CA VAL A 5 -7.13 18.96 7.98
C VAL A 5 -8.63 18.77 7.80
N VAL A 6 -8.98 17.67 7.15
CA VAL A 6 -10.36 17.26 6.84
C VAL A 6 -10.53 15.80 7.25
N ASN A 7 -11.58 15.52 8.03
CA ASN A 7 -11.87 14.15 8.43
C ASN A 7 -12.93 13.55 7.50
N ASP A 8 -14.17 14.04 7.59
CA ASP A 8 -15.28 13.52 6.79
C ASP A 8 -15.87 14.61 5.89
N SER A 9 -15.92 14.35 4.59
CA SER A 9 -16.39 15.30 3.59
C SER A 9 -16.77 14.57 2.31
N THR A 10 -17.80 15.08 1.64
CA THR A 10 -18.14 14.62 0.28
C THR A 10 -17.09 15.13 -0.71
N TYR A 11 -16.96 14.47 -1.85
CA TYR A 11 -15.94 14.82 -2.83
C TYR A 11 -16.13 16.26 -3.38
N GLU A 12 -17.36 16.74 -3.51
CA GLU A 12 -17.65 18.11 -3.95
C GLU A 12 -17.19 19.14 -2.90
N MET A 13 -17.33 18.82 -1.61
CA MET A 13 -16.80 19.67 -0.55
C MET A 13 -15.27 19.65 -0.55
N LEU A 14 -14.64 18.53 -0.90
CA LEU A 14 -13.18 18.47 -1.07
C LEU A 14 -12.69 19.38 -2.20
N VAL A 15 -13.42 19.49 -3.33
CA VAL A 15 -13.09 20.46 -4.39
C VAL A 15 -13.17 21.89 -3.88
N LYS A 16 -14.23 22.24 -3.14
CA LYS A 16 -14.36 23.57 -2.53
C LYS A 16 -13.27 23.87 -1.51
N ILE A 17 -12.81 22.87 -0.76
CA ILE A 17 -11.68 23.00 0.16
C ILE A 17 -10.40 23.21 -0.64
N ALA A 18 -10.17 22.46 -1.73
CA ALA A 18 -9.00 22.62 -2.58
C ALA A 18 -8.89 24.04 -3.16
N ASP A 19 -10.00 24.63 -3.62
CA ASP A 19 -10.06 26.02 -4.10
C ASP A 19 -9.55 27.03 -3.05
N ALA A 20 -9.90 26.80 -1.78
CA ALA A 20 -9.40 27.61 -0.66
C ALA A 20 -7.99 27.23 -0.15
N ASN A 21 -7.40 26.14 -0.65
CA ASN A 21 -6.12 25.59 -0.20
C ASN A 21 -5.26 25.17 -1.42
N PRO A 22 -4.72 26.13 -2.21
CA PRO A 22 -3.97 25.82 -3.43
C PRO A 22 -2.69 25.00 -3.19
N ASN A 23 -2.14 25.05 -1.97
CA ASN A 23 -0.99 24.25 -1.54
C ASN A 23 -1.37 22.84 -1.05
N GLY A 24 -2.66 22.51 -1.06
CA GLY A 24 -3.21 21.23 -0.64
C GLY A 24 -3.66 21.19 0.82
N PHE A 25 -4.24 20.04 1.18
CA PHE A 25 -4.74 19.76 2.53
C PHE A 25 -4.63 18.26 2.84
N LEU A 26 -4.72 17.94 4.13
CA LEU A 26 -4.69 16.59 4.65
C LEU A 26 -6.10 16.06 4.85
N VAL A 27 -6.39 14.90 4.28
CA VAL A 27 -7.50 14.04 4.68
C VAL A 27 -6.98 13.08 5.75
N PHE A 28 -7.52 13.18 6.96
CA PHE A 28 -7.17 12.31 8.07
C PHE A 28 -8.30 11.33 8.37
N ARG A 29 -7.98 10.04 8.42
CA ARG A 29 -8.90 8.98 8.80
C ARG A 29 -8.20 8.07 9.79
N ASP A 30 -8.72 7.95 11.00
CA ASP A 30 -8.13 7.00 11.96
C ASP A 30 -8.16 5.56 11.40
N GLU A 31 -9.21 5.20 10.67
CA GLU A 31 -9.34 3.90 9.99
C GLU A 31 -9.75 4.07 8.52
N LEU A 32 -8.90 3.59 7.61
CA LEU A 32 -9.06 3.72 6.16
C LEU A 32 -9.95 2.64 5.53
N SER A 33 -10.25 1.53 6.23
CA SER A 33 -11.10 0.48 5.68
C SER A 33 -12.45 1.02 5.18
N GLY A 34 -13.14 1.82 5.99
CA GLY A 34 -14.41 2.45 5.60
C GLY A 34 -14.28 3.38 4.39
N TRP A 35 -13.16 4.09 4.28
CA TRP A 35 -12.87 4.96 3.14
C TRP A 35 -12.67 4.17 1.85
N PHE A 36 -11.88 3.09 1.86
CA PHE A 36 -11.72 2.20 0.70
C PHE A 36 -13.04 1.55 0.29
N HIS A 37 -13.82 1.02 1.25
CA HIS A 37 -15.12 0.42 0.96
C HIS A 37 -16.09 1.43 0.35
N SER A 38 -16.06 2.69 0.81
CA SER A 38 -16.88 3.75 0.23
C SER A 38 -16.48 4.01 -1.22
N LEU A 39 -15.19 4.15 -1.52
CA LEU A 39 -14.70 4.42 -2.89
C LEU A 39 -14.93 3.28 -3.88
N ASN A 40 -15.19 2.06 -3.41
CA ASN A 40 -15.52 0.92 -4.26
C ASN A 40 -17.00 0.86 -4.67
N LYS A 41 -17.86 1.73 -4.12
CA LYS A 41 -19.27 1.82 -4.52
C LYS A 41 -19.37 2.46 -5.90
N GLU A 42 -20.32 1.99 -6.72
CA GLU A 42 -20.48 2.45 -8.10
C GLU A 42 -20.77 3.96 -8.20
N ASN A 43 -21.49 4.52 -7.22
CA ASN A 43 -21.80 5.95 -7.13
C ASN A 43 -20.67 6.81 -6.53
N GLN A 44 -19.45 6.27 -6.39
CA GLN A 44 -18.28 6.96 -5.84
C GLN A 44 -17.10 6.98 -6.84
N LYS A 45 -17.34 6.69 -8.13
CA LYS A 45 -16.32 6.73 -9.18
C LYS A 45 -15.67 8.11 -9.30
N GLU A 46 -16.45 9.18 -9.19
CA GLU A 46 -15.97 10.57 -9.23
C GLU A 46 -15.07 10.88 -8.04
N ALA A 47 -15.47 10.43 -6.84
CA ALA A 47 -14.65 10.59 -5.63
C ALA A 47 -13.33 9.84 -5.76
N ARG A 48 -13.35 8.62 -6.32
CA ARG A 48 -12.13 7.83 -6.58
C ARG A 48 -11.20 8.55 -7.56
N GLY A 49 -11.74 9.06 -8.66
CA GLY A 49 -11.00 9.89 -9.63
C GLY A 49 -10.40 11.14 -8.98
N LEU A 50 -11.15 11.83 -8.12
CA LEU A 50 -10.67 12.99 -7.36
C LEU A 50 -9.41 12.66 -6.55
N PHE A 51 -9.37 11.54 -5.83
CA PHE A 51 -8.18 11.15 -5.05
C PHE A 51 -6.99 10.76 -5.94
N LEU A 52 -7.24 10.15 -7.11
CA LEU A 52 -6.18 9.83 -8.06
C LEU A 52 -5.53 11.09 -8.65
N THR A 53 -6.35 12.09 -9.00
CA THR A 53 -5.88 13.42 -9.47
C THR A 53 -5.20 14.18 -8.33
N GLY A 54 -5.80 14.18 -7.14
CA GLY A 54 -5.30 14.87 -5.96
C GLY A 54 -3.94 14.38 -5.48
N TRP A 55 -3.62 13.10 -5.70
CA TRP A 55 -2.29 12.56 -5.42
C TRP A 55 -1.21 13.11 -6.36
N SER A 56 -1.55 13.35 -7.63
CA SER A 56 -0.60 13.91 -8.61
C SER A 56 -0.23 15.34 -8.23
N GLY A 57 -1.20 16.12 -7.74
CA GLY A 57 -0.98 17.47 -7.19
C GLY A 57 -0.75 18.57 -8.23
N THR A 58 -0.82 18.22 -9.52
CA THR A 58 -0.46 19.11 -10.65
C THR A 58 -1.66 19.66 -11.41
N GLU A 59 -2.80 18.97 -11.32
CA GLU A 59 -4.00 19.28 -12.11
C GLU A 59 -5.06 19.97 -11.24
N GLY A 60 -5.85 20.84 -11.88
CA GLY A 60 -7.09 21.34 -11.30
C GLY A 60 -8.21 20.31 -11.40
N TYR A 61 -9.32 20.57 -10.70
CA TYR A 61 -10.51 19.73 -10.74
C TYR A 61 -11.76 20.60 -10.72
N ALA A 62 -12.69 20.35 -11.64
CA ALA A 62 -13.94 21.08 -11.77
C ALA A 62 -15.13 20.12 -11.78
N THR A 63 -16.23 20.57 -11.18
CA THR A 63 -17.51 19.85 -11.16
C THR A 63 -18.63 20.80 -11.50
N ASP A 64 -19.42 20.43 -12.51
CA ASP A 64 -20.64 21.14 -12.91
C ASP A 64 -21.87 20.30 -12.57
N ARG A 65 -22.84 20.91 -11.89
CA ARG A 65 -24.13 20.27 -11.60
C ARG A 65 -25.29 21.24 -11.78
N ILE A 66 -26.35 20.77 -12.44
CA ILE A 66 -27.57 21.53 -12.77
C ILE A 66 -28.11 22.31 -11.56
N GLY A 67 -28.12 21.71 -10.35
CA GLY A 67 -28.64 22.36 -9.14
C GLY A 67 -27.59 22.97 -8.19
N ARG A 68 -26.29 22.74 -8.38
CA ARG A 68 -25.22 23.23 -7.47
C ARG A 68 -24.25 24.19 -8.13
N GLY A 69 -24.42 24.47 -9.42
CA GLY A 69 -23.54 25.35 -10.19
C GLY A 69 -22.19 24.71 -10.49
N HIS A 70 -21.23 25.57 -10.81
CA HIS A 70 -19.85 25.25 -11.12
C HIS A 70 -18.98 25.41 -9.86
N VAL A 71 -18.23 24.36 -9.49
CA VAL A 71 -17.20 24.41 -8.45
C VAL A 71 -15.89 23.98 -9.07
N ARG A 72 -14.84 24.77 -8.92
CA ARG A 72 -13.51 24.50 -9.49
C ARG A 72 -12.44 24.82 -8.47
N ALA A 73 -11.42 23.96 -8.43
CA ALA A 73 -10.13 24.24 -7.83
C ALA A 73 -9.07 24.22 -8.92
N ASP A 74 -8.24 25.26 -9.00
CA ASP A 74 -7.19 25.33 -10.03
C ASP A 74 -6.04 24.36 -9.75
N ARG A 75 -5.85 23.96 -8.50
CA ARG A 75 -4.95 22.88 -8.10
C ARG A 75 -5.62 21.97 -7.08
N LEU A 76 -5.53 20.67 -7.31
CA LEU A 76 -5.99 19.65 -6.38
C LEU A 76 -4.77 18.88 -5.83
N ASN A 77 -4.43 19.14 -4.58
CA ASN A 77 -3.38 18.42 -3.87
C ASN A 77 -3.93 17.85 -2.56
N ILE A 78 -4.02 16.53 -2.50
CA ILE A 78 -4.59 15.81 -1.36
C ILE A 78 -3.53 14.90 -0.77
N SER A 79 -3.18 15.16 0.49
CA SER A 79 -2.49 14.19 1.33
C SER A 79 -3.53 13.34 2.05
N LEU A 80 -3.29 12.03 2.19
CA LEU A 80 -4.16 11.13 2.93
C LEU A 80 -3.32 10.36 3.95
N ILE A 81 -3.72 10.41 5.22
CA ILE A 81 -3.08 9.61 6.26
C ILE A 81 -4.14 8.90 7.10
N GLY A 82 -3.84 7.67 7.47
CA GLY A 82 -4.69 6.88 8.33
C GLY A 82 -4.12 5.52 8.64
N THR A 83 -4.81 4.79 9.51
CA THR A 83 -4.44 3.41 9.84
C THR A 83 -5.33 2.43 9.09
N ILE A 84 -4.84 1.20 8.93
CA ILE A 84 -5.64 0.12 8.37
C ILE A 84 -5.22 -1.20 8.98
N GLN A 85 -6.20 -2.04 9.27
CA GLN A 85 -5.93 -3.38 9.77
C GLN A 85 -5.25 -4.24 8.69
N PRO A 86 -4.20 -5.01 9.02
CA PRO A 86 -3.49 -5.82 8.03
C PRO A 86 -4.36 -6.81 7.26
N ASN A 87 -5.41 -7.37 7.89
CA ASN A 87 -6.33 -8.29 7.24
C ASN A 87 -7.19 -7.60 6.17
N VAL A 88 -7.60 -6.35 6.40
CA VAL A 88 -8.38 -5.59 5.42
C VAL A 88 -7.49 -5.10 4.29
N LEU A 89 -6.29 -4.62 4.63
CA LEU A 89 -5.27 -4.23 3.64
C LEU A 89 -4.99 -5.36 2.64
N ARG A 90 -4.88 -6.61 3.12
CA ARG A 90 -4.70 -7.79 2.27
C ARG A 90 -5.76 -7.92 1.20
N THR A 91 -7.03 -7.77 1.56
CA THR A 91 -8.14 -7.87 0.61
C THR A 91 -8.07 -6.76 -0.43
N ILE A 92 -7.81 -5.52 -0.01
CA ILE A 92 -7.68 -4.38 -0.93
C ILE A 92 -6.54 -4.58 -1.93
N VAL A 93 -5.37 -5.03 -1.45
CA VAL A 93 -4.21 -5.27 -2.31
C VAL A 93 -4.47 -6.47 -3.24
N TYR A 94 -5.14 -7.52 -2.77
CA TYR A 94 -5.54 -8.66 -3.61
C TYR A 94 -6.44 -8.21 -4.76
N ASP A 95 -7.48 -7.43 -4.47
CA ASP A 95 -8.40 -6.93 -5.50
C ASP A 95 -7.71 -6.03 -6.52
N ALA A 96 -6.66 -5.29 -6.10
CA ALA A 96 -5.82 -4.47 -6.98
C ALA A 96 -4.82 -5.28 -7.82
N VAL A 97 -4.39 -6.45 -7.37
CA VAL A 97 -3.42 -7.31 -8.08
C VAL A 97 -4.13 -8.24 -9.07
N SER A 98 -5.34 -8.71 -8.75
CA SER A 98 -6.09 -9.69 -9.56
C SER A 98 -6.91 -9.07 -10.70
N GLY A 99 -6.66 -7.80 -11.08
CA GLY A 99 -7.42 -7.12 -12.13
C GLY A 99 -8.88 -6.82 -11.75
N GLY A 100 -9.17 -6.72 -10.45
CA GLY A 100 -10.50 -6.42 -9.94
C GLY A 100 -10.80 -4.92 -9.91
N VAL A 101 -11.85 -4.53 -9.17
CA VAL A 101 -12.29 -3.13 -9.00
C VAL A 101 -11.19 -2.19 -8.46
N GLY A 102 -10.09 -2.74 -7.90
CA GLY A 102 -8.95 -2.01 -7.35
C GLY A 102 -7.79 -1.76 -8.32
N ASP A 103 -7.83 -2.26 -9.56
CA ASP A 103 -6.73 -2.13 -10.54
C ASP A 103 -6.77 -0.81 -11.33
N ASP A 104 -6.77 0.31 -10.60
CA ASP A 104 -6.79 1.68 -11.16
C ASP A 104 -5.58 2.52 -10.73
N GLY A 105 -4.65 1.89 -10.01
CA GLY A 105 -3.46 2.55 -9.49
C GLY A 105 -3.65 3.26 -8.14
N LEU A 106 -4.80 3.14 -7.46
CA LEU A 106 -5.02 3.82 -6.18
C LEU A 106 -4.07 3.28 -5.09
N VAL A 107 -3.94 1.96 -4.97
CA VAL A 107 -3.09 1.31 -3.95
C VAL A 107 -1.62 1.70 -4.14
N GLN A 108 -1.17 1.76 -5.38
CA GLN A 108 0.20 2.09 -5.81
C GLN A 108 0.62 3.53 -5.40
N ARG A 109 -0.34 4.39 -5.06
CA ARG A 109 -0.11 5.78 -4.62
C ARG A 109 0.13 5.90 -3.11
N PHE A 110 -0.11 4.84 -2.34
CA PHE A 110 0.23 4.77 -0.90
C PHE A 110 1.71 4.47 -0.68
N GLN A 111 2.59 5.33 -1.19
CA GLN A 111 4.04 5.14 -1.19
C GLN A 111 4.67 5.15 0.20
N PHE A 112 4.02 5.84 1.14
CA PHE A 112 4.43 5.91 2.55
C PHE A 112 3.81 4.82 3.43
N ALA A 113 3.10 3.85 2.84
CA ALA A 113 2.49 2.77 3.62
C ALA A 113 3.58 1.93 4.29
N VAL A 114 3.46 1.76 5.62
CA VAL A 114 4.34 0.93 6.42
C VAL A 114 3.57 -0.25 6.99
N TYR A 115 4.21 -1.42 6.97
CA TYR A 115 3.75 -2.63 7.66
C TYR A 115 4.85 -3.05 8.64
N PRO A 116 4.92 -2.42 9.82
CA PRO A 116 5.94 -2.70 10.83
C PRO A 116 5.72 -4.07 11.48
N ASP A 117 6.79 -4.61 12.07
CA ASP A 117 6.67 -5.81 12.90
C ASP A 117 5.95 -5.49 14.21
N PRO A 118 5.16 -6.45 14.74
CA PRO A 118 4.60 -6.32 16.08
C PRO A 118 5.72 -6.13 17.11
N VAL A 119 5.50 -5.20 18.05
CA VAL A 119 6.39 -4.99 19.18
C VAL A 119 6.38 -6.28 20.03
N ARG A 120 7.49 -7.04 19.99
CA ARG A 120 7.58 -8.36 20.64
C ARG A 120 7.47 -8.31 22.16
N LYS A 121 7.98 -7.23 22.76
CA LYS A 121 8.00 -7.04 24.21
C LYS A 121 7.34 -5.71 24.53
N PHE A 122 6.19 -5.78 25.19
CA PHE A 122 5.60 -4.58 25.78
C PHE A 122 6.54 -4.03 26.86
N THR A 123 6.91 -2.77 26.71
CA THR A 123 7.68 -2.02 27.71
C THR A 123 6.88 -0.76 28.00
N LYS A 124 6.42 -0.60 29.24
CA LYS A 124 5.75 0.64 29.66
C LYS A 124 6.80 1.74 29.69
N VAL A 125 6.68 2.72 28.79
CA VAL A 125 7.49 3.93 28.79
C VAL A 125 6.60 5.06 29.28
N ASP A 126 6.78 5.44 30.53
CA ASP A 126 6.08 6.56 31.17
C ASP A 126 7.04 7.76 31.20
N ARG A 127 7.07 8.52 30.10
CA ARG A 127 7.94 9.69 29.94
C ARG A 127 7.13 10.89 29.50
N HIS A 128 7.49 12.07 30.00
CA HIS A 128 6.92 13.31 29.50
C HIS A 128 7.28 13.51 28.02
N PRO A 129 6.41 14.15 27.23
CA PRO A 129 6.76 14.61 25.90
C PRO A 129 7.98 15.52 25.94
N ASP A 130 8.80 15.46 24.90
CA ASP A 130 9.83 16.47 24.68
C ASP A 130 9.16 17.75 24.15
N PHE A 131 8.89 18.68 25.06
CA PHE A 131 8.21 19.94 24.74
C PHE A 131 9.04 20.83 23.79
N ALA A 132 10.38 20.74 23.83
CA ALA A 132 11.22 21.50 22.91
C ALA A 132 11.09 20.94 21.49
N ALA A 133 11.13 19.61 21.33
CA ALA A 133 10.89 18.97 20.05
C ALA A 133 9.47 19.25 19.51
N MET A 134 8.46 19.25 20.39
CA MET A 134 7.08 19.61 20.03
C MET A 134 6.98 21.05 19.50
N GLN A 135 7.60 22.01 20.20
CA GLN A 135 7.61 23.41 19.77
C GLN A 135 8.35 23.57 18.44
N HIS A 136 9.50 22.93 18.27
CA HIS A 136 10.24 22.93 17.01
C HIS A 136 9.39 22.39 15.84
N PHE A 137 8.63 21.33 16.07
CA PHE A 137 7.72 20.78 15.06
C PHE A 137 6.60 21.78 14.70
N GLU A 138 5.98 22.42 15.69
CA GLU A 138 4.95 23.43 15.43
C GLU A 138 5.48 24.63 14.64
N ASP A 139 6.67 25.11 14.99
CA ASP A 139 7.30 26.23 14.33
C ASP A 139 7.70 25.88 12.90
N LEU A 140 8.17 24.66 12.67
CA LEU A 140 8.44 24.12 11.33
C LEU A 140 7.16 24.10 10.47
N ILE A 141 6.04 23.60 11.01
CA ILE A 141 4.77 23.58 10.27
C ILE A 141 4.30 25.00 9.93
N LYS A 142 4.39 25.95 10.88
CA LYS A 142 4.04 27.36 10.63
C LYS A 142 4.93 27.98 9.56
N MET A 143 6.23 27.70 9.60
CA MET A 143 7.18 28.18 8.60
C MET A 143 6.83 27.64 7.21
N LEU A 144 6.66 26.33 7.07
CA LEU A 144 6.34 25.69 5.78
C LEU A 144 4.99 26.14 5.22
N THR A 145 4.01 26.39 6.09
CA THR A 145 2.67 26.84 5.67
C THR A 145 2.67 28.27 5.13
N ASN A 146 3.59 29.11 5.62
CA ASN A 146 3.74 30.51 5.19
C ASN A 146 4.96 30.70 4.28
N LEU A 147 5.49 29.61 3.72
CA LEU A 147 6.70 29.62 2.92
C LEU A 147 6.49 30.45 1.66
N ASP A 148 7.44 31.36 1.41
CA ASP A 148 7.51 32.13 0.18
C ASP A 148 8.54 31.47 -0.75
N PRO A 149 8.12 30.91 -1.89
CA PRO A 149 9.01 30.29 -2.86
C PRO A 149 10.22 31.16 -3.25
N LYS A 150 10.03 32.48 -3.37
CA LYS A 150 11.13 33.38 -3.77
C LYS A 150 12.18 33.48 -2.67
N LYS A 151 11.76 33.50 -1.40
CA LYS A 151 12.68 33.60 -0.25
C LYS A 151 13.54 32.36 -0.07
N ILE A 152 13.03 31.19 -0.47
CA ILE A 152 13.80 29.95 -0.43
C ILE A 152 14.63 29.71 -1.71
N GLY A 153 14.67 30.68 -2.64
CA GLY A 153 15.41 30.55 -3.89
C GLY A 153 14.80 29.55 -4.88
N ALA A 154 13.47 29.35 -4.84
CA ALA A 154 12.77 28.50 -5.80
C ALA A 154 12.68 29.17 -7.16
N THR A 155 12.80 28.36 -8.20
CA THR A 155 12.50 28.75 -9.58
C THR A 155 10.99 28.63 -9.79
N ILE A 156 10.40 29.62 -10.45
CA ILE A 156 8.98 29.60 -10.82
C ILE A 156 8.87 29.14 -12.27
N GLY A 157 8.21 28.00 -12.49
CA GLY A 157 7.93 27.47 -13.82
C GLY A 157 6.76 28.16 -14.53
N PRO A 158 6.48 27.79 -15.79
CA PRO A 158 5.46 28.42 -16.63
C PRO A 158 4.04 28.43 -16.03
N ASP A 159 3.69 27.40 -15.26
CA ASP A 159 2.36 27.24 -14.64
C ASP A 159 2.32 27.74 -13.19
N ASP A 160 3.20 28.69 -12.83
CA ASP A 160 3.39 29.20 -11.46
C ASP A 160 3.74 28.10 -10.44
N ASN A 161 4.40 27.04 -10.93
CA ASN A 161 4.88 25.93 -10.10
C ASN A 161 6.27 26.28 -9.58
N ALA A 162 6.42 26.40 -8.26
CA ALA A 162 7.70 26.61 -7.61
C ALA A 162 8.45 25.30 -7.40
N TYR A 163 9.75 25.28 -7.72
CA TYR A 163 10.59 24.11 -7.49
C TYR A 163 12.04 24.50 -7.17
N LEU A 164 12.76 23.60 -6.50
CA LEU A 164 14.20 23.67 -6.27
C LEU A 164 14.90 22.60 -7.07
N TYR A 165 16.03 22.96 -7.67
CA TYR A 165 16.93 22.00 -8.33
C TYR A 165 17.75 21.23 -7.30
N PHE A 166 18.26 20.06 -7.66
CA PHE A 166 19.37 19.45 -6.93
C PHE A 166 20.66 20.23 -7.20
N ASN A 167 21.55 20.28 -6.20
CA ASN A 167 22.93 20.67 -6.45
C ASN A 167 23.69 19.54 -7.17
N GLU A 168 24.91 19.78 -7.62
CA GLU A 168 25.68 18.81 -8.42
C GLU A 168 25.83 17.45 -7.74
N GLU A 169 26.20 17.42 -6.46
CA GLU A 169 26.35 16.15 -5.71
C GLU A 169 25.02 15.41 -5.53
N ALA A 170 23.93 16.13 -5.28
CA ALA A 170 22.61 15.53 -5.12
C ALA A 170 22.04 15.03 -6.45
N GLN A 171 22.33 15.73 -7.55
CA GLN A 171 21.92 15.34 -8.89
C GLN A 171 22.52 13.99 -9.27
N VAL A 172 23.81 13.78 -9.03
CA VAL A 172 24.48 12.48 -9.25
C VAL A 172 23.78 11.35 -8.48
N ILE A 173 23.47 11.56 -7.20
CA ILE A 173 22.79 10.55 -6.36
C ILE A 173 21.38 10.25 -6.88
N PHE A 174 20.65 11.29 -7.29
CA PHE A 174 19.32 11.14 -7.86
C PHE A 174 19.37 10.37 -9.17
N ASP A 175 20.27 10.71 -10.08
CA ASP A 175 20.40 10.07 -11.39
C ASP A 175 20.78 8.60 -11.26
N GLU A 176 21.79 8.28 -10.44
CA GLU A 176 22.14 6.87 -10.15
C GLU A 176 20.95 6.07 -9.61
N TRP A 177 20.21 6.64 -8.65
CA TRP A 177 19.03 6.00 -8.10
C TRP A 177 17.91 5.87 -9.15
N ARG A 178 17.74 6.89 -10.00
CA ARG A 178 16.69 6.98 -11.02
C ARG A 178 16.94 5.96 -12.12
N ASP A 179 18.18 5.82 -12.56
CA ASP A 179 18.61 4.85 -13.56
C ASP A 179 18.36 3.43 -13.06
N LEU A 180 18.78 3.11 -11.83
CA LEU A 180 18.50 1.79 -11.23
C LEU A 180 17.00 1.50 -11.16
N LEU A 181 16.18 2.48 -10.75
CA LEU A 181 14.72 2.32 -10.73
C LEU A 181 14.19 2.08 -12.14
N GLU A 182 14.63 2.85 -13.13
CA GLU A 182 14.15 2.76 -14.51
C GLU A 182 14.57 1.47 -15.22
N THR A 183 15.78 0.97 -14.96
CA THR A 183 16.23 -0.36 -15.41
C THR A 183 15.31 -1.44 -14.87
N ARG A 184 15.08 -1.46 -13.55
CA ARG A 184 14.21 -2.48 -12.90
C ARG A 184 12.78 -2.45 -13.40
N LEU A 185 12.24 -1.26 -13.70
CA LEU A 185 10.86 -1.11 -14.19
C LEU A 185 10.65 -1.55 -15.64
N ARG A 186 11.73 -1.66 -16.43
CA ARG A 186 11.68 -2.05 -17.85
C ARG A 186 12.31 -3.42 -18.12
N ASP A 187 12.80 -4.08 -17.09
CA ASP A 187 13.38 -5.41 -17.22
C ASP A 187 12.30 -6.40 -17.68
N PRO A 188 12.39 -6.94 -18.92
CA PRO A 188 11.41 -7.89 -19.43
C PRO A 188 11.48 -9.25 -18.71
N ASP A 189 12.60 -9.54 -18.05
CA ASP A 189 12.86 -10.77 -17.33
C ASP A 189 12.61 -10.62 -15.81
N SER A 190 11.92 -9.55 -15.41
CA SER A 190 11.62 -9.25 -14.01
C SER A 190 10.66 -10.26 -13.39
N ASP A 191 11.03 -10.81 -12.23
CA ASP A 191 10.15 -11.63 -11.39
C ASP A 191 9.09 -10.80 -10.62
N GLU A 192 9.06 -9.48 -10.80
CA GLU A 192 8.13 -8.61 -10.09
C GLU A 192 6.71 -8.66 -10.69
N THR A 193 5.69 -8.65 -9.82
CA THR A 193 4.30 -8.55 -10.29
C THR A 193 4.02 -7.19 -10.95
N PRO A 194 3.10 -7.11 -11.94
CA PRO A 194 2.71 -5.84 -12.55
C PRO A 194 2.27 -4.76 -11.54
N ALA A 195 1.55 -5.17 -10.49
CA ALA A 195 1.11 -4.26 -9.43
C ALA A 195 2.28 -3.68 -8.62
N MET A 196 3.32 -4.49 -8.35
CA MET A 196 4.53 -4.04 -7.67
C MET A 196 5.34 -3.10 -8.57
N LEU A 197 5.50 -3.42 -9.86
CA LEU A 197 6.14 -2.53 -10.84
C LEU A 197 5.39 -1.19 -10.94
N ALA A 198 4.06 -1.20 -10.93
CA ALA A 198 3.25 0.02 -10.93
C ALA A 198 3.45 0.86 -9.65
N HIS A 199 3.60 0.23 -8.48
CA HIS A 199 3.92 0.90 -7.20
C HIS A 199 5.30 1.56 -7.23
N LEU A 200 6.33 0.80 -7.61
CA LEU A 200 7.69 1.31 -7.80
C LEU A 200 7.73 2.41 -8.87
N GLY A 201 6.88 2.29 -9.88
CA GLY A 201 6.71 3.31 -10.91
C GLY A 201 6.20 4.65 -10.39
N LYS A 202 5.61 4.71 -9.19
CA LYS A 202 5.28 5.99 -8.54
C LYS A 202 6.50 6.61 -7.84
N TYR A 203 7.51 5.81 -7.48
CA TYR A 203 8.65 6.28 -6.67
C TYR A 203 9.47 7.37 -7.37
N ARG A 204 9.34 7.51 -8.70
CA ARG A 204 9.96 8.57 -9.51
C ARG A 204 9.84 9.96 -8.87
N SER A 205 8.68 10.25 -8.28
CA SER A 205 8.44 11.53 -7.59
C SER A 205 8.69 11.48 -6.08
N LEU A 206 8.81 10.30 -5.48
CA LEU A 206 8.91 10.09 -4.04
C LEU A 206 10.25 10.60 -3.47
N LEU A 207 11.37 10.15 -4.04
CA LEU A 207 12.70 10.59 -3.59
C LEU A 207 12.84 12.13 -3.62
N PRO A 208 12.59 12.84 -4.74
CA PRO A 208 12.75 14.28 -4.76
C PRO A 208 11.80 15.01 -3.81
N LYS A 209 10.57 14.51 -3.62
CA LYS A 209 9.63 15.06 -2.63
C LYS A 209 10.17 14.93 -1.20
N ILE A 210 10.70 13.76 -0.82
CA ILE A 210 11.28 13.55 0.52
C ILE A 210 12.52 14.43 0.70
N ALA A 211 13.40 14.48 -0.31
CA ALA A 211 14.62 15.28 -0.25
C ALA A 211 14.29 16.77 -0.06
N LEU A 212 13.32 17.30 -0.79
CA LEU A 212 12.85 18.68 -0.63
C LEU A 212 12.31 18.94 0.78
N VAL A 213 11.44 18.08 1.29
CA VAL A 213 10.87 18.24 2.64
C VAL A 213 11.95 18.22 3.71
N LEU A 214 12.91 17.29 3.63
CA LEU A 214 14.02 17.20 4.58
C LEU A 214 14.96 18.42 4.48
N HIS A 215 15.25 18.89 3.26
CA HIS A 215 16.08 20.07 3.02
C HIS A 215 15.47 21.32 3.68
N LEU A 216 14.17 21.55 3.47
CA LEU A 216 13.45 22.66 4.07
C LEU A 216 13.28 22.50 5.59
N ALA A 217 13.09 21.27 6.08
CA ALA A 217 12.99 20.97 7.51
C ALA A 217 14.31 21.22 8.25
N ASP A 218 15.45 21.03 7.58
CA ASP A 218 16.78 21.41 8.07
C ASP A 218 17.07 22.92 7.93
N GLY A 219 16.07 23.73 7.56
CA GLY A 219 16.16 25.18 7.40
C GLY A 219 17.00 25.63 6.20
N GLN A 220 17.29 24.74 5.27
CA GLN A 220 18.09 25.04 4.08
C GLN A 220 17.23 25.71 2.99
N VAL A 221 17.89 26.50 2.15
CA VAL A 221 17.29 27.19 1.00
C VAL A 221 18.15 26.96 -0.25
N GLY A 222 17.65 27.33 -1.43
CA GLY A 222 18.33 27.11 -2.69
C GLY A 222 18.40 25.63 -3.07
N ALA A 223 19.38 25.27 -3.90
CA ALA A 223 19.49 23.92 -4.44
C ALA A 223 19.54 22.83 -3.34
N ILE A 224 18.79 21.75 -3.54
CA ILE A 224 18.67 20.64 -2.59
C ILE A 224 20.03 19.93 -2.47
N GLY A 225 20.50 19.82 -1.23
CA GLY A 225 21.84 19.31 -0.92
C GLY A 225 21.96 17.78 -0.89
N LYS A 226 23.20 17.30 -0.82
CA LYS A 226 23.55 15.88 -0.77
C LYS A 226 22.90 15.12 0.39
N ARG A 227 22.97 15.67 1.60
CA ARG A 227 22.49 15.03 2.84
C ARG A 227 21.00 14.65 2.79
N PRO A 228 20.05 15.58 2.53
CA PRO A 228 18.64 15.22 2.43
C PRO A 228 18.35 14.24 1.29
N THR A 229 19.12 14.29 0.20
CA THR A 229 18.99 13.32 -0.92
C THR A 229 19.42 11.91 -0.54
N ILE A 230 20.51 11.73 0.23
CA ILE A 230 20.92 10.42 0.77
C ILE A 230 19.85 9.89 1.73
N GLN A 231 19.32 10.74 2.61
CA GLN A 231 18.25 10.35 3.53
C GLN A 231 16.99 9.95 2.77
N ALA A 232 16.61 10.70 1.73
CA ALA A 232 15.49 10.36 0.86
C ALA A 232 15.70 9.02 0.14
N LYS A 233 16.91 8.76 -0.38
CA LYS A 233 17.27 7.45 -0.95
C LYS A 233 17.10 6.32 0.07
N ALA A 234 17.57 6.51 1.31
CA ALA A 234 17.38 5.53 2.39
C ALA A 234 15.90 5.29 2.71
N TRP A 235 15.07 6.35 2.73
CA TRP A 235 13.61 6.21 2.87
C TRP A 235 13.01 5.35 1.76
N THR A 236 13.43 5.51 0.51
CA THR A 236 12.89 4.67 -0.58
C THR A 236 13.17 3.18 -0.39
N ILE A 237 14.34 2.82 0.17
CA ILE A 237 14.70 1.43 0.47
C ILE A 237 13.79 0.86 1.57
N LEU A 238 13.59 1.62 2.65
CA LEU A 238 12.70 1.24 3.75
C LEU A 238 11.26 1.07 3.28
N LEU A 239 10.74 2.04 2.53
CA LEU A 239 9.38 2.02 2.02
C LEU A 239 9.16 0.91 1.00
N GLU A 240 10.15 0.62 0.14
CA GLU A 240 10.10 -0.53 -0.76
C GLU A 240 10.00 -1.85 0.03
N ALA A 241 10.77 -2.03 1.12
CA ALA A 241 10.69 -3.24 1.94
C ALA A 241 9.27 -3.43 2.55
N HIS A 242 8.65 -2.35 3.01
CA HIS A 242 7.26 -2.40 3.49
C HIS A 242 6.26 -2.65 2.36
N ALA A 243 6.42 -1.99 1.21
CA ALA A 243 5.59 -2.23 0.04
C ALA A 243 5.65 -3.70 -0.38
N ARG A 244 6.84 -4.28 -0.48
CA ARG A 244 7.03 -5.71 -0.76
C ARG A 244 6.26 -6.57 0.22
N ARG A 245 6.39 -6.33 1.53
CA ARG A 245 5.62 -7.07 2.54
C ARG A 245 4.11 -6.95 2.30
N ILE A 246 3.61 -5.75 1.99
CA ILE A 246 2.19 -5.50 1.70
C ILE A 246 1.75 -6.30 0.47
N TYR A 247 2.44 -6.19 -0.66
CA TYR A 247 2.11 -6.90 -1.91
C TYR A 247 2.23 -8.42 -1.79
N HIS A 248 3.25 -8.91 -1.06
CA HIS A 248 3.40 -10.35 -0.77
C HIS A 248 2.23 -10.92 0.02
N THR A 249 1.51 -10.09 0.80
CA THR A 249 0.33 -10.59 1.53
C THR A 249 -0.86 -10.88 0.62
N ALA A 250 -0.93 -10.25 -0.55
CA ALA A 250 -1.98 -10.48 -1.56
C ALA A 250 -1.68 -11.71 -2.43
N THR A 251 -0.43 -11.90 -2.86
CA THR A 251 0.00 -13.12 -3.59
C THR A 251 -0.11 -14.38 -2.72
N ASN A 252 -0.15 -14.21 -1.39
CA ASN A 252 -0.23 -15.32 -0.44
C ASN A 252 -1.63 -15.93 -0.28
N ARG A 253 -2.74 -15.44 -0.86
CA ARG A 253 -4.08 -15.99 -0.53
C ARG A 253 -4.19 -17.50 -0.80
N THR A 254 -3.65 -17.93 -1.94
CA THR A 254 -3.43 -19.33 -2.33
C THR A 254 -2.55 -20.09 -1.31
N LEU A 255 -1.40 -19.50 -0.96
CA LEU A 255 -0.48 -20.05 0.04
C LEU A 255 -1.07 -20.06 1.47
N GLN A 256 -1.97 -19.14 1.82
CA GLN A 256 -2.62 -19.06 3.13
C GLN A 256 -3.68 -20.13 3.28
N SER A 257 -4.47 -20.41 2.23
CA SER A 257 -5.38 -21.56 2.21
C SER A 257 -4.58 -22.86 2.29
N ALA A 258 -3.44 -22.97 1.60
CA ALA A 258 -2.52 -24.11 1.72
C ALA A 258 -1.91 -24.23 3.13
N VAL A 259 -1.44 -23.12 3.74
CA VAL A 259 -0.90 -23.08 5.11
C VAL A 259 -1.98 -23.40 6.15
N THR A 260 -3.20 -22.91 5.95
CA THR A 260 -4.34 -23.22 6.83
C THR A 260 -4.64 -24.71 6.77
N LEU A 261 -4.73 -25.28 5.57
CA LEU A 261 -4.97 -26.71 5.37
C LEU A 261 -3.81 -27.54 5.96
N ALA A 262 -2.56 -27.14 5.74
CA ALA A 262 -1.38 -27.74 6.34
C ALA A 262 -1.41 -27.77 7.88
N ASN A 263 -1.83 -26.67 8.52
CA ASN A 263 -1.98 -26.60 9.97
C ASN A 263 -3.10 -27.53 10.47
N LYS A 264 -4.19 -27.69 9.72
CA LYS A 264 -5.28 -28.62 10.06
C LYS A 264 -4.85 -30.08 9.92
N ILE A 265 -4.04 -30.41 8.91
CA ILE A 265 -3.41 -31.71 8.74
C ILE A 265 -2.46 -32.00 9.92
N LYS A 266 -1.58 -31.06 10.27
CA LYS A 266 -0.67 -31.19 11.43
C LYS A 266 -1.41 -31.34 12.76
N SER A 267 -2.59 -30.76 12.88
CA SER A 267 -3.44 -30.85 14.09
C SER A 267 -4.37 -32.07 14.07
N GLU A 268 -4.16 -33.03 13.17
CA GLU A 268 -4.94 -34.27 13.02
C GLU A 268 -6.46 -34.03 12.88
N ARG A 269 -6.85 -32.90 12.28
CA ARG A 269 -8.27 -32.53 12.08
C ARG A 269 -8.89 -33.14 10.82
N LEU A 270 -8.08 -33.84 10.02
CA LEU A 270 -8.51 -34.55 8.81
C LEU A 270 -8.05 -36.01 8.89
N VAL A 271 -8.93 -36.91 8.48
CA VAL A 271 -8.63 -38.35 8.37
C VAL A 271 -7.88 -38.59 7.06
N ASN A 272 -6.90 -39.50 7.06
CA ASN A 272 -6.18 -39.87 5.85
C ASN A 272 -7.15 -40.41 4.77
N GLY A 273 -7.05 -39.92 3.53
CA GLY A 273 -7.99 -40.27 2.45
C GLY A 273 -9.24 -39.38 2.38
N PHE A 274 -9.18 -38.18 2.98
CA PHE A 274 -10.25 -37.18 2.93
C PHE A 274 -10.51 -36.66 1.51
N THR A 275 -11.68 -36.06 1.30
CA THR A 275 -12.13 -35.46 0.05
C THR A 275 -12.21 -33.93 0.15
N ARG A 276 -12.33 -33.25 -0.99
CA ARG A 276 -12.58 -31.81 -1.05
C ARG A 276 -13.84 -31.41 -0.27
N SER A 277 -14.89 -32.23 -0.34
CA SER A 277 -16.15 -32.00 0.37
C SER A 277 -15.99 -32.06 1.88
N ASP A 278 -15.13 -32.94 2.40
CA ASP A 278 -14.86 -33.05 3.84
C ASP A 278 -14.24 -31.77 4.41
N ILE A 279 -13.48 -31.02 3.61
CA ILE A 279 -12.93 -29.73 4.02
C ILE A 279 -14.02 -28.65 3.99
N LEU A 280 -14.80 -28.59 2.91
CA LEU A 280 -15.86 -27.58 2.74
C LEU A 280 -16.92 -27.67 3.85
N LEU A 281 -17.30 -28.88 4.26
CA LEU A 281 -18.26 -29.13 5.34
C LEU A 281 -17.79 -28.63 6.72
N LYS A 282 -16.48 -28.40 6.91
CA LYS A 282 -15.92 -27.93 8.19
C LYS A 282 -15.92 -26.40 8.31
N GLU A 283 -16.20 -25.67 7.22
CA GLU A 283 -16.31 -24.21 7.16
C GLU A 283 -15.14 -23.44 7.79
N TRP A 284 -13.94 -24.01 7.75
CA TRP A 284 -12.75 -23.38 8.32
C TRP A 284 -12.44 -22.04 7.64
N ALA A 285 -12.02 -21.05 8.44
CA ALA A 285 -11.59 -19.76 7.91
C ALA A 285 -10.51 -19.95 6.83
N ASN A 286 -10.61 -19.23 5.71
CA ASN A 286 -9.75 -19.35 4.52
C ASN A 286 -9.84 -20.69 3.75
N LEU A 287 -10.86 -21.52 4.02
CA LEU A 287 -11.18 -22.77 3.31
C LEU A 287 -12.71 -22.94 3.14
N ARG A 288 -13.43 -21.83 2.90
CA ARG A 288 -14.91 -21.83 2.82
C ARG A 288 -15.41 -21.94 1.39
N ARG A 289 -14.62 -21.48 0.43
CA ARG A 289 -14.99 -21.49 -0.98
C ARG A 289 -14.34 -22.66 -1.69
N GLY A 290 -15.05 -23.22 -2.68
CA GLY A 290 -14.55 -24.33 -3.47
C GLY A 290 -13.19 -24.05 -4.12
N GLU A 291 -13.00 -22.85 -4.68
CA GLU A 291 -11.73 -22.47 -5.30
C GLU A 291 -10.58 -22.43 -4.29
N GLU A 292 -10.78 -21.80 -3.11
CA GLU A 292 -9.78 -21.74 -2.03
C GLU A 292 -9.30 -23.13 -1.63
N VAL A 293 -10.23 -24.08 -1.48
CA VAL A 293 -9.91 -25.47 -1.15
C VAL A 293 -9.18 -26.16 -2.29
N SER A 294 -9.62 -26.01 -3.54
CA SER A 294 -8.96 -26.61 -4.71
C SER A 294 -7.52 -26.12 -4.82
N THR A 295 -7.32 -24.81 -4.74
CA THR A 295 -6.01 -24.17 -4.82
C THR A 295 -5.08 -24.61 -3.68
N ALA A 296 -5.59 -24.73 -2.45
CA ALA A 296 -4.82 -25.25 -1.32
C ALA A 296 -4.39 -26.70 -1.53
N LEU A 297 -5.28 -27.54 -2.08
CA LEU A 297 -5.00 -28.95 -2.36
C LEU A 297 -3.91 -29.09 -3.43
N THR A 298 -3.99 -28.32 -4.52
CA THR A 298 -2.96 -28.30 -5.57
C THR A 298 -1.59 -27.98 -4.99
N VAL A 299 -1.47 -26.87 -4.24
CA VAL A 299 -0.19 -26.47 -3.63
C VAL A 299 0.38 -27.56 -2.70
N LEU A 300 -0.46 -28.20 -1.88
CA LEU A 300 0.01 -29.23 -0.97
C LEU A 300 0.35 -30.57 -1.68
N VAL A 301 -0.25 -30.85 -2.83
CA VAL A 301 0.17 -31.97 -3.70
C VAL A 301 1.54 -31.68 -4.32
N ASP A 302 1.74 -30.47 -4.85
CA ASP A 302 3.02 -30.05 -5.46
C ASP A 302 4.17 -30.09 -4.45
N LEU A 303 3.91 -29.63 -3.22
CA LEU A 303 4.86 -29.69 -2.10
C LEU A 303 5.03 -31.10 -1.50
N LYS A 304 4.35 -32.12 -2.04
CA LYS A 304 4.37 -33.52 -1.58
C LYS A 304 3.89 -33.73 -0.14
N TRP A 305 3.03 -32.85 0.37
CA TRP A 305 2.32 -33.05 1.64
C TRP A 305 1.13 -33.99 1.47
N LEU A 306 0.50 -33.95 0.30
CA LEU A 306 -0.64 -34.78 -0.07
C LEU A 306 -0.35 -35.58 -1.33
N LYS A 307 -0.99 -36.73 -1.47
CA LYS A 307 -1.08 -37.49 -2.71
C LYS A 307 -2.54 -37.55 -3.15
N SER A 308 -2.82 -37.06 -4.35
CA SER A 308 -4.14 -37.17 -4.98
C SER A 308 -4.30 -38.55 -5.64
N VAL A 309 -5.45 -39.18 -5.46
CA VAL A 309 -5.83 -40.43 -6.11
C VAL A 309 -7.29 -40.34 -6.52
N ASP A 310 -7.59 -40.65 -7.77
CA ASP A 310 -8.96 -40.73 -8.25
C ASP A 310 -9.56 -42.09 -7.86
N ASP A 311 -10.67 -42.05 -7.12
CA ASP A 311 -11.43 -43.22 -6.71
C ASP A 311 -12.51 -43.51 -7.77
N ASN A 312 -12.29 -44.55 -8.58
CA ASN A 312 -13.11 -44.95 -9.71
C ASN A 312 -14.13 -46.06 -9.37
N ASN A 313 -14.35 -46.36 -8.08
CA ASN A 313 -15.12 -47.55 -7.66
C ASN A 313 -16.65 -47.42 -7.71
N THR A 314 -17.19 -46.24 -7.98
CA THR A 314 -18.65 -46.03 -8.09
C THR A 314 -18.92 -45.46 -9.47
N GLY A 315 -19.78 -46.09 -10.27
CA GLY A 315 -20.08 -45.77 -11.67
C GLY A 315 -20.68 -44.38 -11.97
N GLY A 316 -20.42 -43.38 -11.14
CA GLY A 316 -20.62 -41.95 -11.37
C GLY A 316 -19.29 -41.20 -11.56
N ARG A 317 -19.30 -39.87 -11.38
CA ARG A 317 -18.10 -39.02 -11.54
C ARG A 317 -16.99 -39.45 -10.56
N PRO A 318 -15.75 -39.66 -11.02
CA PRO A 318 -14.62 -40.03 -10.17
C PRO A 318 -14.49 -39.10 -8.96
N THR A 319 -14.38 -39.68 -7.76
CA THR A 319 -14.20 -38.91 -6.53
C THR A 319 -12.72 -38.81 -6.22
N GLN A 320 -12.20 -37.58 -6.15
CA GLN A 320 -10.80 -37.37 -5.83
C GLN A 320 -10.56 -37.45 -4.32
N ARG A 321 -9.66 -38.35 -3.90
CA ARG A 321 -9.23 -38.53 -2.51
C ARG A 321 -7.80 -38.05 -2.31
N PHE A 322 -7.54 -37.47 -1.15
CA PHE A 322 -6.24 -36.93 -0.77
C PHE A 322 -5.67 -37.70 0.42
N TYR A 323 -4.49 -38.27 0.23
CA TYR A 323 -3.77 -39.03 1.24
C TYR A 323 -2.62 -38.20 1.81
N ILE A 324 -2.53 -38.15 3.14
CA ILE A 324 -1.52 -37.40 3.88
C ILE A 324 -0.19 -38.15 3.81
N ASN A 325 0.89 -37.43 3.52
CA ASN A 325 2.23 -38.02 3.50
C ASN A 325 2.61 -38.56 4.90
N PRO A 326 2.94 -39.86 5.04
CA PRO A 326 3.29 -40.48 6.32
C PRO A 326 4.46 -39.79 7.04
N ARG A 327 5.38 -39.16 6.30
CA ARG A 327 6.52 -38.41 6.89
C ARG A 327 6.11 -37.19 7.72
N LEU A 328 4.86 -36.74 7.60
CA LEU A 328 4.31 -35.61 8.37
C LEU A 328 3.74 -36.03 9.74
N THR A 329 3.49 -37.33 9.95
CA THR A 329 2.84 -37.87 11.17
C THR A 329 3.82 -38.59 12.10
N THR A 330 5.02 -38.93 11.62
CA THR A 330 6.13 -39.32 12.47
C THR A 330 6.62 -38.12 13.27
N LYS A 331 6.13 -37.97 14.50
CA LYS A 331 6.89 -37.28 15.55
C LYS A 331 8.32 -37.82 15.52
N GLU A 332 9.31 -36.95 15.61
CA GLU A 332 10.66 -37.33 16.00
C GLU A 332 10.59 -38.08 17.34
N THR A 333 10.52 -39.41 17.29
CA THR A 333 11.15 -40.26 18.28
C THR A 333 12.65 -40.24 17.98
N ALA A 334 13.30 -39.12 18.33
CA ALA A 334 14.70 -39.15 18.69
C ALA A 334 14.76 -39.57 20.16
N ALA A 335 14.69 -40.88 20.38
CA ALA A 335 14.99 -41.52 21.65
C ALA A 335 16.38 -42.18 21.53
N ALA A 336 17.20 -41.89 22.54
CA ALA A 336 18.54 -42.40 22.85
C ALA A 336 19.71 -41.85 22.01
#